data_AF-A0A4R4T4D1-F1
#
_entry.id   AF-A0A4R4T4D1-F1
#
_cell.length_a   1.000
_cell.length_b   1.000
_cell.length_c   1.000
_cell.angle_alpha   90.00
_cell.angle_beta   90.00
_cell.angle_gamma   90.00
#
_symmetry.space_group_name_H-M   'P 1'
#
loop_
_entity.id
_entity.type
_entity.pdbx_description
1 polymer ?
#
loop_
_entity_poly.entity_id
_entity_poly.type
_entity_poly.pdbx_seq_one_letter_code
_entity_poly.pdbx_strand_id
1 'polypeptide(L)'
;MRRGNPALTSRAAILAVVVCAIALSLAYPVREYIAQRQEIAELRQKEAVARRQVEILAQRKRQLGDKSYIEREATRRLHYCRPAVKCYIVLDGGGDGDRQAHKGGPTSRPPWYEMLWRSVEAADRPR
;
A
#
# COMPACT_ATOMS: atom_id res chain seq x y z
N MET A 1 34.52 -25.28 70.73
CA MET A 1 35.01 -24.06 70.04
C MET A 1 35.62 -24.42 68.70
N ARG A 2 35.04 -23.98 67.58
CA ARG A 2 35.71 -24.01 66.28
C ARG A 2 35.41 -22.69 65.58
N ARG A 3 36.30 -21.71 65.75
CA ARG A 3 36.24 -20.42 65.07
C ARG A 3 36.61 -20.68 63.60
N GLY A 4 35.61 -20.69 62.72
CA GLY A 4 35.82 -20.70 61.27
C GLY A 4 36.31 -19.31 60.82
N ASN A 5 37.38 -19.28 60.03
CA ASN A 5 38.02 -18.06 59.56
C ASN A 5 37.02 -17.12 58.84
N PRO A 6 36.80 -15.88 59.32
CA PRO A 6 35.82 -14.93 58.78
C PRO A 6 36.23 -14.28 57.43
N ALA A 7 37.44 -14.56 56.93
CA ALA A 7 37.98 -13.94 55.72
C ALA A 7 37.53 -14.61 54.41
N LEU A 8 37.18 -15.90 54.45
CA LEU A 8 36.70 -16.66 53.28
C LEU A 8 35.18 -16.52 53.12
N THR A 9 34.44 -16.54 54.23
CA THR A 9 32.99 -16.39 54.25
C THR A 9 32.55 -14.97 53.89
N SER A 10 33.29 -13.93 54.30
CA SER A 10 32.98 -12.54 53.92
C SER A 10 33.20 -12.28 52.43
N ARG A 11 34.32 -12.74 51.85
CA ARG A 11 34.58 -12.65 50.40
C ARG A 11 33.57 -13.44 49.58
N ALA A 12 33.20 -14.65 50.02
CA ALA A 12 32.17 -15.45 49.38
C ALA A 12 30.78 -14.79 49.45
N ALA A 13 30.43 -14.18 50.58
CA ALA A 13 29.17 -13.44 50.73
C ALA A 13 29.12 -12.22 49.81
N ILE A 14 30.21 -11.46 49.71
CA ILE A 14 30.31 -10.31 48.79
C ILE A 14 30.18 -10.78 47.34
N LEU A 15 30.86 -11.86 46.94
CA LEU A 15 30.73 -12.43 45.60
C LEU A 15 29.30 -12.87 45.31
N ALA A 16 28.62 -13.51 46.26
CA ALA A 16 27.22 -13.92 46.09
C ALA A 16 26.29 -12.72 45.89
N VAL A 17 26.48 -11.64 46.66
CA VAL A 17 25.72 -10.39 46.50
C VAL A 17 26.00 -9.73 45.15
N VAL A 18 27.25 -9.70 44.70
CA VAL A 18 27.64 -9.15 43.38
C VAL A 18 27.01 -9.96 42.25
N VAL A 19 27.05 -11.30 42.33
CA VAL A 19 26.41 -12.18 41.33
C VAL A 19 24.90 -11.99 41.33
N CYS A 20 24.25 -11.89 42.50
CA CYS A 20 22.83 -11.58 42.60
C CYS A 20 22.49 -10.19 42.01
N ALA A 21 23.32 -9.17 42.27
CA ALA A 21 23.14 -7.84 41.72
C ALA A 21 23.31 -7.82 40.18
N ILE A 22 24.30 -8.53 39.65
CA ILE A 22 24.50 -8.71 38.20
C ILE A 22 23.32 -9.45 37.58
N ALA A 23 22.84 -10.53 38.21
CA ALA A 23 21.70 -11.30 37.74
C ALA A 23 20.41 -10.45 37.72
N LEU A 24 20.14 -9.66 38.78
CA LEU A 24 18.98 -8.76 38.83
C LEU A 24 19.11 -7.60 37.83
N SER A 25 20.32 -7.06 37.66
CA SER A 25 20.63 -6.02 36.67
C SER A 25 20.50 -6.51 35.23
N LEU A 26 20.71 -7.79 34.96
CA LEU A 26 20.58 -8.39 33.63
C LEU A 26 19.19 -8.99 33.38
N ALA A 27 18.48 -9.41 34.42
CA ALA A 27 17.11 -9.92 34.33
C ALA A 27 16.12 -8.85 33.83
N TYR A 28 16.30 -7.59 34.22
CA TYR A 28 15.47 -6.46 33.77
C TYR A 28 15.65 -6.08 32.28
N PRO A 29 16.88 -5.89 31.74
CA PRO A 29 17.09 -5.43 30.36
C PRO A 29 16.76 -6.45 29.27
N VAL A 30 16.66 -7.75 29.58
CA VAL A 30 16.31 -8.78 28.58
C VAL A 30 14.89 -8.62 28.06
N ARG A 31 13.96 -8.10 28.88
CA ARG A 31 12.58 -7.82 28.45
C ARG A 31 12.50 -6.73 27.39
N GLU A 32 13.35 -5.71 27.48
CA GLU A 32 13.35 -4.60 26.53
C GLU A 32 14.08 -4.95 25.22
N TYR A 33 15.12 -5.79 25.32
CA TYR A 33 15.94 -6.18 24.15
C TYR A 33 15.17 -7.04 23.13
N ILE A 34 14.18 -7.83 23.58
CA ILE A 34 13.36 -8.68 22.70
C ILE A 34 12.25 -7.86 22.00
N ALA A 35 11.73 -6.81 22.65
CA ALA A 35 10.70 -5.95 22.06
C ALA A 35 11.24 -5.09 20.89
N GLN A 36 12.45 -4.54 21.02
CA GLN A 36 13.06 -3.72 19.95
C GLN A 36 13.30 -4.50 18.64
N ARG A 37 13.57 -5.81 18.72
CA ARG A 37 13.80 -6.64 17.53
C ARG A 37 12.53 -6.87 16.72
N GLN A 38 11.38 -6.99 17.38
CA GLN A 38 10.09 -7.15 16.72
C GLN A 38 9.69 -5.85 16.01
N GLU A 39 9.90 -4.71 16.66
CA GLU A 39 9.60 -3.39 16.08
C GLU A 39 10.45 -3.11 14.84
N ILE A 40 11.75 -3.43 14.86
CA ILE A 40 12.63 -3.31 13.68
C ILE A 40 12.17 -4.24 12.55
N ALA A 41 11.77 -5.48 12.85
CA ALA A 41 11.28 -6.42 11.86
C ALA A 41 9.97 -5.95 11.21
N GLU A 42 9.04 -5.45 12.01
CA GLU A 42 7.77 -4.91 11.55
C GLU A 42 7.96 -3.65 10.70
N LEU A 43 8.82 -2.72 11.12
CA LEU A 43 9.15 -1.51 10.36
C LEU A 43 9.77 -1.85 9.00
N ARG A 44 10.70 -2.82 8.96
CA ARG A 44 11.31 -3.28 7.71
C ARG A 44 10.28 -3.94 6.78
N GLN A 45 9.34 -4.72 7.31
CA GLN A 45 8.26 -5.29 6.51
C GLN A 45 7.36 -4.20 5.92
N LYS A 46 6.96 -3.21 6.74
CA LYS A 46 6.16 -2.07 6.28
C LYS A 46 6.86 -1.29 5.18
N GLU A 47 8.15 -1.02 5.33
CA GLU A 47 8.97 -0.35 4.32
C GLU A 47 9.01 -1.15 3.01
N ALA A 48 9.26 -2.47 3.07
CA ALA A 48 9.31 -3.32 1.90
C ALA A 48 7.97 -3.35 1.15
N VAL A 49 6.85 -3.42 1.88
CA VAL A 49 5.50 -3.38 1.29
C VAL A 49 5.24 -2.03 0.63
N ALA A 50 5.55 -0.92 1.31
CA ALA A 50 5.34 0.42 0.76
C ALA A 50 6.18 0.65 -0.51
N ARG A 51 7.45 0.24 -0.51
CA ARG A 51 8.33 0.33 -1.69
C ARG A 51 7.76 -0.45 -2.89
N ARG A 52 7.25 -1.68 -2.68
CA ARG A 52 6.59 -2.46 -3.75
C ARG A 52 5.36 -1.75 -4.30
N GLN A 53 4.54 -1.15 -3.44
CA GLN A 53 3.35 -0.42 -3.89
C GLN A 53 3.72 0.80 -4.74
N VAL A 54 4.73 1.56 -4.33
CA VAL A 54 5.25 2.69 -5.10
C VAL A 54 5.74 2.24 -6.48
N GLU A 55 6.45 1.12 -6.55
CA GLU A 55 6.94 0.59 -7.83
C GLU A 55 5.79 0.17 -8.77
N ILE A 56 4.80 -0.55 -8.26
CA ILE A 56 3.61 -0.95 -9.02
C ILE A 56 2.85 0.28 -9.52
N LEU A 57 2.65 1.27 -8.65
CA LEU A 57 1.95 2.51 -9.00
C LEU A 57 2.74 3.32 -10.05
N ALA A 58 4.07 3.39 -9.93
CA ALA A 58 4.92 4.04 -10.90
C ALA A 58 4.90 3.35 -12.28
N GLN A 59 4.82 2.02 -12.31
CA GLN A 59 4.64 1.27 -13.55
C GLN A 59 3.26 1.54 -14.17
N ARG A 60 2.17 1.50 -13.38
CA ARG A 60 0.82 1.82 -13.87
C ARG A 60 0.75 3.25 -14.40
N LYS A 61 1.32 4.22 -13.69
CA LYS A 61 1.38 5.62 -14.14
C LYS A 61 2.08 5.74 -15.49
N ARG A 62 3.19 5.02 -15.69
CA ARG A 62 3.89 4.98 -17.00
C ARG A 62 3.01 4.38 -18.10
N GLN A 63 2.31 3.29 -17.83
CA GLN A 63 1.38 2.67 -18.79
C GLN A 63 0.23 3.61 -19.15
N LEU A 64 -0.34 4.30 -18.16
CA LEU A 64 -1.40 5.30 -18.34
C LEU A 64 -0.90 6.57 -19.06
N GLY A 65 0.41 6.83 -19.11
CA GLY A 65 0.98 7.93 -19.89
C GLY A 65 1.00 7.68 -21.40
N ASP A 66 0.87 6.42 -21.83
CA ASP A 66 0.83 6.05 -23.25
C ASP A 66 -0.62 6.10 -23.78
N LYS A 67 -0.87 7.03 -24.70
CA LYS A 67 -2.18 7.18 -25.37
C LYS A 67 -2.64 5.88 -26.03
N SER A 68 -1.72 5.10 -26.59
CA SER A 68 -2.06 3.82 -27.24
C SER A 68 -2.57 2.78 -26.24
N TYR A 69 -2.03 2.78 -25.01
CA TYR A 69 -2.47 1.91 -23.93
C TYR A 69 -3.87 2.30 -23.43
N ILE A 70 -4.11 3.60 -23.22
CA ILE A 70 -5.45 4.11 -22.85
C ILE A 70 -6.48 3.72 -23.92
N GLU A 71 -6.16 3.91 -25.20
CA GLU A 71 -7.09 3.59 -26.28
C GLU A 71 -7.42 2.09 -26.34
N ARG A 72 -6.41 1.22 -26.17
CA ARG A 72 -6.64 -0.24 -26.12
C ARG A 72 -7.53 -0.63 -24.94
N GLU A 73 -7.27 -0.08 -23.75
CA GLU A 73 -8.04 -0.40 -22.55
C GLU A 73 -9.47 0.17 -22.63
N ALA A 74 -9.64 1.36 -23.20
CA ALA A 74 -10.94 1.98 -23.45
C ALA A 74 -11.77 1.17 -24.46
N THR A 75 -11.18 0.72 -25.56
CA THR A 75 -11.89 -0.15 -26.51
C THR A 75 -12.22 -1.51 -25.89
N ARG A 76 -11.30 -2.11 -25.12
CA ARG A 76 -11.51 -3.42 -24.51
C ARG A 76 -12.58 -3.43 -23.40
N ARG A 77 -12.59 -2.41 -22.54
CA ARG A 77 -13.47 -2.38 -21.35
C ARG A 77 -14.72 -1.52 -21.53
N LEU A 78 -14.64 -0.43 -22.29
CA LEU A 78 -15.74 0.51 -22.46
C LEU A 78 -16.42 0.38 -23.83
N HIS A 79 -15.98 -0.58 -24.67
CA HIS A 79 -16.39 -0.66 -26.07
C HIS A 79 -16.24 0.69 -26.79
N TYR A 80 -15.23 1.47 -26.39
CA TYR A 80 -15.02 2.80 -26.94
C TYR A 80 -14.61 2.72 -28.41
N CYS A 81 -15.36 3.46 -29.23
CA CYS A 81 -15.16 3.58 -30.66
C CYS A 81 -14.50 4.90 -31.00
N ARG A 82 -13.30 4.83 -31.58
CA ARG A 82 -12.63 6.04 -32.06
C ARG A 82 -13.49 6.70 -33.13
N PRO A 83 -13.58 8.05 -33.15
CA PRO A 83 -14.42 8.76 -34.12
C PRO A 83 -14.04 8.51 -35.59
N ALA A 84 -12.78 8.16 -35.88
CA ALA A 84 -12.31 7.85 -37.23
C ALA A 84 -12.46 6.37 -37.65
N VAL A 85 -12.94 5.48 -36.76
CA VAL A 85 -12.99 4.02 -37.00
C VAL A 85 -14.43 3.53 -36.86
N LYS A 86 -14.91 2.74 -37.84
CA LYS A 86 -16.23 2.09 -37.76
C LYS A 86 -16.17 0.87 -36.84
N CYS A 87 -16.94 0.92 -35.75
CA CYS A 87 -17.11 -0.22 -34.85
C CYS A 87 -18.27 -1.10 -35.28
N TYR A 88 -18.07 -2.42 -35.14
CA TYR A 88 -19.11 -3.42 -35.33
C TYR A 88 -19.39 -4.08 -33.98
N ILE A 89 -20.66 -4.10 -33.59
CA ILE A 89 -21.13 -4.87 -32.43
C ILE A 89 -21.84 -6.09 -33.02
N VAL A 90 -21.36 -7.29 -32.69
CA VAL A 90 -22.03 -8.52 -33.10
C VAL A 90 -23.17 -8.74 -32.11
N LEU A 91 -24.40 -8.48 -32.57
CA LEU A 91 -25.61 -8.92 -31.89
C LEU A 91 -25.83 -10.37 -32.32
N ASP A 92 -25.73 -11.28 -31.36
CA ASP A 92 -26.14 -12.67 -31.52
C ASP A 92 -27.63 -12.69 -31.91
N GLY A 93 -27.90 -13.25 -33.09
CA GLY A 93 -29.17 -13.14 -33.79
C GLY A 93 -30.31 -13.94 -33.16
N GLY A 94 -30.74 -13.53 -31.97
CA GLY A 94 -31.98 -13.95 -31.35
C GLY A 94 -32.92 -12.74 -31.19
N GLY A 95 -33.84 -12.59 -32.14
CA GLY A 95 -35.15 -11.93 -32.03
C GLY A 95 -35.34 -10.67 -31.17
N ASP A 96 -35.80 -9.61 -31.84
CA ASP A 96 -36.52 -8.45 -31.30
C ASP A 96 -35.81 -7.53 -30.29
N GLY A 97 -35.20 -6.48 -30.84
CA GLY A 97 -34.68 -5.33 -30.09
C GLY A 97 -34.74 -4.07 -30.94
N ASP A 98 -35.91 -3.45 -30.94
CA ASP A 98 -36.29 -2.23 -31.62
C ASP A 98 -35.24 -1.09 -31.51
N ARG A 99 -34.97 -0.45 -32.66
CA ARG A 99 -34.55 0.96 -32.83
C ARG A 99 -33.75 1.60 -31.69
N GLN A 100 -32.43 1.65 -31.84
CA GLN A 100 -31.63 2.77 -31.31
C GLN A 100 -30.52 3.16 -32.27
N ALA A 101 -30.93 3.56 -33.48
CA ALA A 101 -30.19 4.54 -34.24
C ALA A 101 -30.24 5.87 -33.46
N HIS A 102 -29.24 6.13 -32.62
CA HIS A 102 -29.10 7.40 -31.92
C HIS A 102 -28.98 8.52 -32.96
N LYS A 103 -30.05 9.30 -33.08
CA LYS A 103 -30.11 10.55 -33.83
C LYS A 103 -29.03 11.51 -33.30
N GLY A 104 -28.18 11.99 -34.19
CA GLY A 104 -27.33 13.15 -33.95
C GLY A 104 -28.19 14.40 -33.74
N GLY A 105 -27.99 15.05 -32.60
CA GLY A 105 -28.50 16.39 -32.27
C GLY A 105 -27.72 16.91 -31.05
N PRO A 106 -27.31 18.18 -31.00
CA PRO A 106 -26.40 18.67 -29.98
C PRO A 106 -27.15 18.82 -28.66
N THR A 107 -27.04 17.84 -27.78
CA THR A 107 -27.43 18.03 -26.38
C THR A 107 -26.35 18.86 -25.72
N SER A 108 -26.61 20.16 -25.57
CA SER A 108 -25.71 21.17 -24.97
C SER A 108 -25.39 20.93 -23.48
N ARG A 109 -25.69 19.75 -22.93
CA ARG A 109 -25.30 19.37 -21.58
C ARG A 109 -23.99 18.58 -21.66
N PRO A 110 -22.89 19.07 -21.07
CA PRO A 110 -21.65 18.31 -21.05
C PRO A 110 -21.92 16.94 -20.44
N PRO A 111 -21.33 15.86 -20.99
CA PRO A 111 -21.47 14.52 -20.42
C PRO A 111 -21.17 14.54 -18.92
N TRP A 112 -21.88 13.75 -18.13
CA TRP A 112 -21.73 13.76 -16.65
C TRP A 112 -20.29 13.52 -16.20
N TYR A 113 -19.51 12.74 -16.96
CA TYR A 113 -18.10 12.51 -16.71
C TYR A 113 -17.25 13.77 -16.87
N GLU A 114 -17.54 14.65 -17.83
CA GLU A 114 -16.84 15.94 -17.95
C GLU A 114 -17.10 16.84 -16.75
N MET A 115 -18.34 16.87 -16.25
CA MET A 115 -18.67 17.64 -15.04
C MET A 115 -17.91 17.11 -13.82
N LEU A 116 -17.73 15.79 -13.72
CA LEU A 116 -16.97 15.14 -12.66
C LEU A 116 -15.47 15.45 -12.75
N TRP A 117 -14.89 15.36 -13.95
CA TRP A 117 -13.46 15.67 -14.17
C TRP A 117 -13.12 17.13 -13.86
N ARG A 118 -13.99 18.07 -14.26
CA ARG A 118 -13.84 19.49 -13.91
C ARG A 118 -13.83 19.73 -12.41
N SER A 119 -14.56 18.94 -11.62
CA SER A 119 -14.58 19.07 -10.16
C SER A 119 -13.25 18.66 -9.52
N VAL A 120 -12.61 17.61 -10.05
CA VAL A 120 -11.29 17.14 -9.62
C VAL A 120 -10.22 18.16 -10.00
N GLU A 121 -10.26 18.68 -11.23
CA GLU A 121 -9.31 19.69 -11.73
C GLU A 121 -9.44 21.03 -10.97
N ALA A 122 -10.64 21.37 -10.52
CA ALA A 122 -10.87 22.51 -9.64
C ALA A 122 -10.29 22.30 -8.23
N ALA A 123 -10.29 21.05 -7.71
CA ALA A 123 -9.74 20.72 -6.40
C ALA A 123 -8.21 20.65 -6.36
N ASP A 124 -7.57 20.39 -7.50
CA ASP A 124 -6.11 20.24 -7.61
C ASP A 124 -5.36 21.59 -7.77
N ARG A 125 -6.06 22.72 -7.88
CA ARG A 125 -5.43 24.05 -7.92
C ARG A 125 -4.95 24.45 -6.53
N PRO A 126 -3.63 24.61 -6.29
CA PRO A 126 -3.13 25.15 -5.04
C PRO A 126 -3.52 26.63 -4.93
N ARG A 127 -3.92 27.06 -3.72
CA ARG A 127 -4.23 28.47 -3.43
C ARG A 127 -3.03 29.38 -3.58
#